data_AF-A0A956BKZ2-F1
#
_entry.id   AF-A0A956BKZ2-F1
#
_cell.length_a   1.000
_cell.length_b   1.000
_cell.length_c   1.000
_cell.angle_alpha   90.00
_cell.angle_beta   90.00
_cell.angle_gamma   90.00
#
_symmetry.space_group_name_H-M   'P 1'
#
loop_
_entity.id
_entity.type
_entity.pdbx_description
1 polymer ?
#
loop_
_entity_poly.entity_id
_entity_poly.type
_entity_poly.pdbx_seq_one_letter_code
_entity_poly.pdbx_strand_id
1 'polypeptide(L)'
;MAFMDAFTDEQRSLFESTADVLDVRRGEYLLRKGEPGGDLFLLREGTLEAVDTRSSPEVILAVMTAGKVVGELSFLDGSPRSMDVRVAEDAKVLRWG
;
A
#
# COMPACT_ATOMS: atom_id res chain seq x y z
N MET A 1 -3.08 15.13 5.11
CA MET A 1 -3.88 14.32 6.05
C MET A 1 -3.69 12.88 5.65
N ALA A 2 -3.13 12.02 6.51
CA ALA A 2 -3.00 10.60 6.21
C ALA A 2 -4.36 9.91 6.38
N PHE A 3 -4.65 8.89 5.58
CA PHE A 3 -5.93 8.16 5.62
C PHE A 3 -6.33 7.73 7.04
N MET A 4 -5.37 7.27 7.84
CA MET A 4 -5.60 6.81 9.20
C MET A 4 -5.89 7.94 10.21
N ASP A 5 -5.58 9.20 9.88
CA ASP A 5 -5.80 10.34 10.78
C ASP A 5 -7.28 10.71 10.93
N ALA A 6 -8.15 10.14 10.08
CA ALA A 6 -9.60 10.31 10.15
C ALA A 6 -10.25 9.46 11.25
N PHE A 7 -9.51 8.54 11.88
CA PHE A 7 -10.01 7.59 12.87
C PHE A 7 -9.51 7.94 14.28
N THR A 8 -10.32 7.66 15.29
CA THR A 8 -9.88 7.68 16.69
C THR A 8 -8.87 6.55 16.95
N ASP A 9 -8.13 6.63 18.06
CA ASP A 9 -7.20 5.57 18.46
C ASP A 9 -7.90 4.23 18.67
N GLU A 10 -9.11 4.23 19.22
CA GLU A 10 -9.94 3.01 19.38
C GLU A 10 -10.36 2.43 18.02
N GLN A 11 -10.80 3.26 17.09
CA GLN A 11 -11.17 2.83 15.73
C GLN A 11 -9.96 2.28 14.97
N ARG A 12 -8.80 2.93 15.11
CA ARG A 12 -7.54 2.49 14.53
C ARG A 12 -7.13 1.13 15.09
N SER A 13 -7.16 0.98 16.41
CA SER A 13 -6.83 -0.28 17.08
C SER A 13 -7.74 -1.43 16.61
N LEU A 14 -9.05 -1.18 16.55
CA LEU A 14 -10.01 -2.16 16.04
C LEU A 14 -9.71 -2.54 14.58
N PHE A 15 -9.47 -1.56 13.71
CA PHE A 15 -9.16 -1.80 12.31
C PHE A 15 -7.84 -2.59 12.14
N GLU A 16 -6.79 -2.23 12.88
CA GLU A 16 -5.51 -2.95 12.86
C GLU A 16 -5.65 -4.40 13.34
N SER A 17 -6.55 -4.67 14.31
CA SER A 17 -6.77 -6.02 14.84
C SER A 17 -7.42 -7.01 13.87
N THR A 18 -8.02 -6.53 12.78
CA THR A 18 -8.69 -7.38 11.77
C THR A 18 -7.80 -7.68 10.56
N ALA A 19 -6.59 -7.11 10.53
CA ALA A 19 -5.69 -7.22 9.39
C ALA A 19 -4.82 -8.48 9.45
N ASP A 20 -4.46 -9.00 8.27
CA ASP A 20 -3.35 -9.94 8.13
C ASP A 20 -2.02 -9.18 8.19
N VAL A 21 -1.04 -9.73 8.90
CA VAL A 21 0.33 -9.18 8.94
C VAL A 21 1.18 -9.88 7.90
N LEU A 22 1.80 -9.12 6.99
CA LEU A 22 2.66 -9.63 5.94
C LEU A 22 4.05 -9.00 6.00
N ASP A 23 5.08 -9.85 5.96
CA ASP A 23 6.46 -9.44 5.70
C ASP A 23 6.72 -9.55 4.19
N VAL A 24 7.20 -8.47 3.58
CA VAL A 24 7.48 -8.38 2.13
C VAL A 24 8.90 -7.92 1.89
N ARG A 25 9.59 -8.52 0.91
CA ARG A 25 11.00 -8.25 0.62
C ARG A 25 11.19 -7.21 -0.45
N ARG A 26 12.33 -6.52 -0.40
CA ARG A 26 12.76 -5.59 -1.44
C ARG A 26 12.64 -6.22 -2.83
N GLY A 27 12.06 -5.46 -3.76
CA GLY A 27 11.83 -5.84 -5.15
C GLY A 27 10.47 -6.49 -5.40
N GLU A 28 9.76 -6.95 -4.37
CA GLU A 28 8.39 -7.45 -4.52
C GLU A 28 7.43 -6.32 -4.91
N TYR A 29 6.38 -6.67 -5.64
CA TYR A 29 5.30 -5.74 -5.95
C TYR A 29 4.10 -6.05 -5.06
N LEU A 30 3.67 -5.06 -4.28
CA LEU A 30 2.43 -5.15 -3.51
C LEU A 30 1.22 -4.96 -4.41
N LEU A 31 1.30 -4.01 -5.34
CA LEU A 31 0.25 -3.70 -6.30
C LEU A 31 0.86 -3.67 -7.71
N ARG A 32 0.13 -4.21 -8.68
CA ARG A 32 0.44 -4.07 -10.10
C ARG A 32 -0.67 -3.31 -10.80
N LYS A 33 -0.30 -2.29 -11.56
CA LYS A 33 -1.24 -1.45 -12.31
C LYS A 33 -2.11 -2.31 -13.23
N GLY A 34 -3.42 -2.04 -13.20
CA GLY A 34 -4.41 -2.72 -14.04
C GLY A 34 -4.89 -4.06 -13.50
N GLU A 35 -4.28 -4.61 -12.44
CA GLU A 35 -4.84 -5.79 -11.77
C GLU A 35 -6.14 -5.43 -11.01
N PRO A 36 -7.03 -6.40 -10.79
CA PRO A 36 -8.19 -6.20 -9.91
C PRO A 36 -7.79 -5.68 -8.53
N GLY A 37 -8.66 -4.83 -7.99
CA GLY A 37 -8.62 -4.41 -6.59
C GLY A 37 -9.12 -5.48 -5.63
N GLY A 38 -9.33 -5.06 -4.39
CA GLY A 38 -9.97 -5.87 -3.36
C GLY A 38 -9.25 -5.79 -2.03
N ASP A 39 -7.93 -5.57 -2.07
CA ASP A 39 -7.13 -5.46 -0.86
C ASP A 39 -6.68 -4.02 -0.57
N LEU A 40 -6.57 -3.70 0.72
CA LEU A 40 -5.99 -2.47 1.27
C LEU A 40 -4.75 -2.81 2.09
N PHE A 41 -3.70 -1.98 1.99
CA PHE A 41 -2.49 -2.19 2.78
C PHE A 41 -2.09 -0.96 3.58
N LEU A 42 -1.67 -1.15 4.84
CA LEU A 42 -1.03 -0.14 5.68
C LEU A 42 0.43 -0.51 5.91
N LEU A 43 1.35 0.37 5.51
CA LEU A 43 2.78 0.20 5.75
C LEU A 43 3.11 0.44 7.23
N ARG A 44 3.65 -0.56 7.92
CA ARG A 44 4.08 -0.47 9.33
C ARG A 44 5.56 -0.18 9.47
N GLU A 45 6.38 -0.82 8.65
CA GLU A 45 7.83 -0.72 8.66
C GLU A 45 8.38 -0.84 7.23
N GLY A 46 9.53 -0.25 6.95
CA GLY A 46 10.18 -0.28 5.64
C GLY A 46 9.74 0.85 4.70
N THR A 47 10.03 0.67 3.40
CA THR A 47 9.83 1.69 2.38
C THR A 47 9.20 1.09 1.13
N LEU A 48 8.15 1.73 0.63
CA LEU A 48 7.50 1.42 -0.64
C LEU A 48 7.72 2.55 -1.64
N GLU A 49 7.63 2.25 -2.92
CA GLU A 49 7.67 3.23 -4.00
C GLU A 49 6.55 2.97 -5.00
N ALA A 50 5.90 4.04 -5.42
CA ALA A 50 4.96 4.02 -6.51
C ALA A 50 5.74 4.31 -7.79
N VAL A 51 5.67 3.41 -8.78
CA VAL A 51 6.55 3.45 -9.95
C VAL A 51 5.75 3.43 -11.25
N ASP A 52 6.23 4.14 -12.27
CA ASP A 52 5.78 3.94 -13.66
C ASP A 52 6.83 3.12 -14.40
N THR A 53 6.55 1.82 -14.52
CA THR A 53 7.38 0.81 -15.20
C THR A 53 7.31 0.93 -16.73
N ARG A 54 6.40 1.74 -17.28
CA ARG A 54 6.25 1.93 -18.73
C ARG A 54 7.17 3.03 -19.27
N SER A 55 7.74 3.84 -18.38
CA SER A 55 8.78 4.81 -18.73
C SER A 55 10.14 4.13 -18.88
N SER A 56 11.00 4.66 -19.75
CA SER A 56 12.37 4.20 -19.92
C SER A 56 13.34 5.37 -19.78
N PRO A 57 14.10 5.49 -18.67
CA PRO A 57 14.11 4.57 -17.53
C PRO A 57 12.81 4.61 -16.71
N GLU A 58 12.60 3.60 -15.85
CA GLU A 58 11.49 3.60 -14.89
C GLU A 58 11.50 4.88 -14.06
N VAL A 59 10.31 5.42 -13.75
CA VAL A 59 10.18 6.65 -12.97
C VAL A 59 9.54 6.35 -11.62
N ILE A 60 10.19 6.78 -10.54
CA ILE A 60 9.62 6.78 -9.19
C ILE A 60 8.69 7.99 -9.07
N LEU A 61 7.40 7.73 -8.89
CA LEU A 61 6.37 8.76 -8.76
C LEU A 61 6.21 9.23 -7.31
N ALA A 62 6.38 8.31 -6.36
CA ALA A 62 6.30 8.61 -4.93
C ALA A 62 7.09 7.59 -4.11
N VAL A 63 7.62 8.04 -2.96
CA VAL A 63 8.19 7.19 -1.92
C VAL A 63 7.30 7.26 -0.69
N MET A 64 7.00 6.11 -0.10
CA MET A 64 6.05 5.95 0.99
C MET A 64 6.74 5.23 2.15
N THR A 65 6.55 5.78 3.35
CA THR A 65 7.10 5.28 4.61
C THR A 65 5.97 4.88 5.57
N ALA A 66 6.34 4.31 6.73
CA ALA A 66 5.40 3.86 7.75
C ALA A 66 4.24 4.84 8.02
N GLY A 67 3.03 4.30 8.15
CA GLY A 67 1.78 5.06 8.31
C GLY A 67 1.06 5.36 6.99
N LYS A 68 1.66 5.07 5.84
CA LYS A 68 1.00 5.21 4.53
C LYS A 68 0.11 4.02 4.21
N VAL A 69 -1.06 4.33 3.66
CA VAL A 69 -2.01 3.37 3.10
C VAL A 69 -1.85 3.35 1.59
N VAL A 70 -1.91 2.16 1.00
CA VAL A 70 -1.87 1.97 -0.46
C VAL A 70 -2.98 1.04 -0.92
N GLY A 71 -3.50 1.30 -2.12
CA GLY A 71 -4.57 0.53 -2.74
C GLY A 71 -5.98 1.00 -2.39
N GLU A 72 -6.10 2.11 -1.66
CA GLU A 72 -7.35 2.68 -1.16
C GLU A 72 -8.33 3.06 -2.26
N LEU A 73 -7.85 3.59 -3.39
CA LEU A 73 -8.73 3.98 -4.50
C LEU A 73 -9.51 2.77 -5.03
N SER A 74 -8.76 1.75 -5.45
CA SER A 74 -9.28 0.51 -6.01
C SER A 74 -10.12 -0.29 -5.00
N PHE A 75 -9.81 -0.19 -3.70
CA PHE A 75 -10.62 -0.77 -2.63
C PHE A 75 -11.98 -0.07 -2.47
N LEU A 76 -12.02 1.26 -2.61
CA LEU A 76 -13.24 2.06 -2.40
C LEU A 76 -14.17 2.08 -3.61
N ASP A 77 -13.62 2.17 -4.82
CA ASP A 77 -14.40 2.38 -6.05
C ASP A 77 -14.49 1.14 -6.95
N GLY A 78 -13.77 0.06 -6.62
CA GLY A 78 -13.74 -1.18 -7.39
C GLY A 78 -13.02 -1.07 -8.74
N SER A 79 -12.37 0.05 -9.04
CA SER A 79 -11.55 0.21 -10.24
C SER A 79 -10.29 -0.66 -10.16
N PRO A 80 -9.67 -1.01 -11.29
CA PRO A 80 -8.36 -1.67 -11.29
C PRO A 80 -7.29 -0.82 -10.59
N ARG A 81 -6.21 -1.46 -10.12
CA ARG A 81 -5.08 -0.75 -9.49
C ARG A 81 -4.55 0.36 -10.39
N SER A 82 -4.43 1.56 -9.85
CA SER A 82 -4.07 2.78 -10.61
C SER A 82 -2.58 2.85 -10.97
N MET A 83 -1.73 2.19 -10.19
CA MET A 83 -0.28 2.24 -10.32
C MET A 83 0.40 0.99 -9.75
N ASP A 84 1.67 0.79 -10.16
CA ASP A 84 2.54 -0.19 -9.54
C ASP A 84 3.04 0.34 -8.19
N VAL A 85 3.07 -0.52 -7.18
CA VAL A 85 3.72 -0.26 -5.89
C VAL A 85 4.73 -1.36 -5.62
N ARG A 86 6.01 -0.98 -5.54
CA ARG A 86 7.15 -1.87 -5.31
C ARG A 86 7.73 -1.65 -3.92
N VAL A 87 8.24 -2.72 -3.31
CA VAL A 87 8.97 -2.69 -2.05
C VAL A 87 10.40 -2.21 -2.32
N ALA A 88 10.75 -1.03 -1.83
CA ALA A 88 12.08 -0.44 -2.01
C ALA A 88 13.08 -0.95 -0.96
N GLU A 89 12.59 -1.22 0.25
CA GLU A 89 13.31 -1.82 1.39
C GLU A 89 12.37 -2.83 2.06
N ASP A 90 12.92 -3.94 2.59
CA ASP A 90 12.15 -4.95 3.32
C ASP A 90 11.16 -4.28 4.28
N ALA A 91 9.90 -4.71 4.20
CA ALA A 91 8.79 -4.01 4.81
C ALA A 91 7.83 -4.96 5.50
N LYS A 92 7.08 -4.40 6.43
CA LYS A 92 5.95 -5.05 7.08
C LYS A 92 4.69 -4.26 6.80
N VAL A 93 3.65 -4.95 6.34
CA VAL A 93 2.35 -4.35 6.02
C VAL A 93 1.24 -5.06 6.76
N LEU A 94 0.20 -4.29 7.11
CA LEU A 94 -1.12 -4.85 7.44
C LEU A 94 -1.94 -4.91 6.15
N ARG A 95 -2.67 -6.00 5.93
CA ARG A 95 -3.54 -6.21 4.77
C ARG A 95 -4.97 -6.47 5.23
N TRP A 96 -5.92 -5.83 4.53
CA TRP A 96 -7.35 -6.18 4.57
C TRP A 96 -7.79 -6.61 3.17
N GLY A 97 -8.72 -7.55 3.06
CA GLY A 97 -9.30 -8.06 1.82
C GLY A 97 -10.75 -8.47 1.97
#